data_AF-A0A7K0SLJ0-F1
#
_entry.id   AF-A0A7K0SLJ0-F1
#
_cell.length_a   1.000
_cell.length_b   1.000
_cell.length_c   1.000
_cell.angle_alpha   90.00
_cell.angle_beta   90.00
_cell.angle_gamma   90.00
#
_symmetry.space_group_name_H-M   'P 1'
#
loop_
_entity.id
_entity.type
_entity.pdbx_description
1 polymer ?
#
loop_
_entity_poly.entity_id
_entity_poly.type
_entity_poly.pdbx_seq_one_letter_code
_entity_poly.pdbx_strand_id
1 'polypeptide(L)' 'DAAAKANFLTAYAKKKRIPLSSTIAVGDGANDLAMMNIAGLSVGFCAKPDVRQAANVNIDVRDLALVAPFFGRRAS' A
#
# COMPACT_ATOMS: atom_id res chain seq x y z
N ASP A 1 -5.64 -3.77 14.44
CA ASP A 1 -5.42 -2.71 13.44
C ASP A 1 -5.18 -3.26 12.03
N ALA A 2 -4.15 -4.10 11.83
CA ALA A 2 -3.81 -4.65 10.51
C ALA A 2 -4.98 -5.30 9.74
N ALA A 3 -5.69 -6.24 10.35
CA ALA A 3 -6.84 -6.88 9.73
C ALA A 3 -7.97 -5.87 9.40
N ALA A 4 -8.16 -4.84 10.24
CA ALA A 4 -9.16 -3.81 10.00
C ALA A 4 -8.82 -2.95 8.77
N LYS A 5 -7.55 -2.58 8.59
CA LYS A 5 -7.07 -1.84 7.41
C LYS A 5 -7.22 -2.67 6.13
N ALA A 6 -6.89 -3.96 6.16
CA ALA A 6 -7.08 -4.86 5.02
C ALA A 6 -8.56 -5.05 4.66
N ASN A 7 -9.43 -5.22 5.67
CA ASN A 7 -10.87 -5.32 5.48
C ASN A 7 -11.45 -4.02 4.92
N PHE A 8 -10.98 -2.86 5.39
CA PHE A 8 -11.37 -1.56 4.86
C PHE A 8 -11.00 -1.41 3.39
N LEU A 9 -9.74 -1.70 3.02
CA LEU A 9 -9.29 -1.62 1.63
C LEU A 9 -10.14 -2.54 0.73
N THR A 10 -10.36 -3.79 1.15
CA THR A 10 -11.21 -4.74 0.42
C THR A 10 -12.64 -4.21 0.22
N ALA A 11 -13.27 -3.74 1.29
CA ALA A 11 -14.63 -3.21 1.25
C ALA A 11 -14.72 -1.94 0.39
N TYR A 12 -13.74 -1.05 0.50
CA TYR A 12 -13.67 0.19 -0.24
C TYR A 12 -13.46 -0.05 -1.75
N ALA A 13 -12.50 -0.91 -2.10
CA ALA A 13 -12.23 -1.33 -3.48
C ALA A 13 -13.48 -1.97 -4.11
N LYS A 14 -14.14 -2.89 -3.38
CA LYS A 14 -15.41 -3.50 -3.81
C LYS A 14 -16.50 -2.45 -4.05
N LYS A 15 -16.68 -1.51 -3.12
CA LYS A 15 -17.68 -0.42 -3.25
C LYS A 15 -17.40 0.46 -4.47
N LYS A 16 -16.13 0.71 -4.79
CA LYS A 16 -15.70 1.52 -5.93
C LYS A 16 -15.60 0.73 -7.24
N ARG A 17 -15.81 -0.59 -7.22
CA ARG A 17 -15.60 -1.50 -8.35
C ARG A 17 -14.17 -1.39 -8.91
N ILE A 18 -13.20 -1.19 -8.03
CA ILE A 18 -11.77 -1.15 -8.36
C ILE A 18 -11.17 -2.51 -7.96
N PRO A 19 -10.48 -3.23 -8.86
CA PRO A 19 -9.80 -4.46 -8.46
C PRO A 19 -8.66 -4.13 -7.49
N LEU A 20 -8.40 -5.01 -6.52
CA LEU A 20 -7.34 -4.81 -5.54
C LEU A 20 -5.95 -4.63 -6.20
N SER A 21 -5.73 -5.29 -7.33
CA SER A 21 -4.53 -5.12 -8.17
C SER A 21 -4.33 -3.71 -8.73
N SER A 22 -5.37 -2.86 -8.74
CA SER A 22 -5.30 -1.45 -9.13
C SER A 22 -5.31 -0.50 -7.93
N THR A 23 -4.91 -0.98 -6.75
CA THR A 23 -4.78 -0.15 -5.53
C THR A 23 -3.32 0.01 -5.12
N ILE A 24 -3.02 1.15 -4.50
CA ILE A 24 -1.73 1.42 -3.88
C ILE A 24 -1.96 1.58 -2.37
N ALA A 25 -1.24 0.79 -1.58
CA ALA A 25 -1.18 0.92 -0.12
C ALA A 25 0.12 1.61 0.28
N VAL A 26 0.04 2.66 1.09
CA VAL A 26 1.22 3.33 1.67
C VAL A 26 1.18 3.16 3.19
N GLY A 27 2.29 2.71 3.78
CA GLY A 27 2.37 2.45 5.22
C GLY A 27 3.80 2.57 5.75
N ASP A 28 3.93 2.68 7.07
CA ASP A 28 5.22 2.84 7.77
C ASP A 28 5.41 1.81 8.89
N GLY A 29 4.31 1.24 9.41
CA GLY A 29 4.29 0.36 10.57
C GLY A 29 3.76 -1.05 10.30
N ALA A 30 4.09 -1.99 11.19
CA ALA A 30 3.66 -3.39 11.06
C ALA A 30 2.13 -3.56 11.02
N ASN A 31 1.39 -2.57 11.53
CA ASN A 31 -0.06 -2.50 11.43
C ASN A 31 -0.58 -2.26 10.00
N ASP A 32 0.27 -1.89 9.03
CA ASP A 32 -0.12 -1.73 7.62
C ASP A 32 0.08 -3.00 6.80
N LEU A 33 0.87 -3.96 7.29
CA LEU A 33 1.32 -5.14 6.53
C LEU A 33 0.18 -5.93 5.90
N ALA A 34 -0.92 -6.15 6.64
CA ALA A 34 -2.06 -6.90 6.09
C ALA A 34 -2.76 -6.15 4.95
N MET A 35 -2.84 -4.82 5.00
CA MET A 35 -3.37 -3.99 3.92
C MET A 35 -2.40 -3.96 2.73
N MET A 36 -1.10 -3.82 3.00
CA MET A 36 -0.05 -3.81 1.99
C MET A 36 0.01 -5.13 1.22
N ASN A 37 -0.16 -6.27 1.90
CA ASN A 37 -0.12 -7.60 1.29
C ASN A 37 -1.26 -7.85 0.28
N ILE A 38 -2.39 -7.16 0.41
CA ILE A 38 -3.53 -7.33 -0.51
C ILE A 38 -3.61 -6.25 -1.60
N ALA A 39 -2.80 -5.19 -1.51
CA ALA A 39 -2.78 -4.12 -2.50
C ALA A 39 -1.99 -4.55 -3.75
N GLY A 40 -2.31 -3.97 -4.90
CA GLY A 40 -1.58 -4.21 -6.14
C GLY A 40 -0.15 -3.67 -6.10
N LEU A 41 0.06 -2.57 -5.38
CA LEU A 41 1.37 -2.05 -5.05
C LEU A 41 1.39 -1.58 -3.59
N SER A 42 2.44 -1.96 -2.87
CA SER A 42 2.70 -1.48 -1.52
C SER A 42 3.95 -0.60 -1.48
N VAL A 43 3.84 0.54 -0.77
CA VAL A 43 4.91 1.51 -0.59
C VAL A 43 5.20 1.69 0.89
N GLY A 44 6.41 1.34 1.30
CA GLY A 44 6.94 1.66 2.62
C GLY A 44 7.40 3.12 2.64
N PHE A 45 6.70 3.99 3.37
CA PHE A 45 7.06 5.40 3.49
C PHE A 45 7.74 5.68 4.82
N CYS A 46 9.02 6.05 4.82
CA CYS A 46 9.84 6.19 6.02
C CYS A 46 9.68 5.00 6.98
N ALA A 47 9.56 3.80 6.39
CA ALA A 47 9.01 2.63 7.06
C ALA A 47 10.01 1.98 8.04
N LYS A 48 9.46 1.30 9.05
CA LYS A 48 10.24 0.46 9.99
C LYS A 48 10.81 -0.78 9.29
N PRO A 49 11.89 -1.42 9.80
CA PRO A 49 12.57 -2.53 9.13
C PRO A 49 11.66 -3.63 8.57
N ASP A 50 10.71 -4.13 9.38
CA ASP A 50 9.80 -5.20 8.97
C ASP A 50 8.92 -4.80 7.77
N VAL A 51 8.46 -3.54 7.74
CA VAL A 51 7.66 -2.99 6.64
C VAL A 51 8.52 -2.73 5.42
N ARG A 52 9.75 -2.25 5.61
CA ARG A 52 10.70 -2.03 4.49
C ARG A 52 10.97 -3.31 3.74
N GLN A 53 11.10 -4.43 4.46
CA GLN A 53 11.36 -5.74 3.87
C GLN A 53 10.14 -6.28 3.13
N ALA A 54 8.93 -5.99 3.60
CA ALA A 54 7.69 -6.47 3.01
C ALA A 54 7.14 -5.61 1.86
N ALA A 55 7.48 -4.31 1.82
CA ALA A 55 6.99 -3.38 0.81
C ALA A 55 7.58 -3.65 -0.59
N ASN A 56 6.80 -3.41 -1.64
CA ASN A 56 7.31 -3.50 -3.01
C ASN A 56 8.28 -2.37 -3.36
N VAL A 57 8.03 -1.17 -2.81
CA VAL A 57 8.85 0.03 -2.99
C VAL A 57 9.05 0.72 -1.64
N ASN A 58 10.24 1.28 -1.41
CA ASN A 58 10.53 2.09 -0.23
C ASN A 58 10.82 3.54 -0.62
N ILE A 59 10.24 4.49 0.11
CA ILE A 59 10.47 5.93 0.00
C ILE A 59 11.00 6.40 1.36
N ASP A 60 12.30 6.71 1.41
CA ASP A 60 12.99 7.11 2.66
C ASP A 60 13.11 8.62 2.83
N VAL A 61 12.86 9.36 1.74
CA VAL A 61 12.75 10.81 1.78
C VAL A 61 11.35 11.15 2.32
N ARG A 62 11.26 12.10 3.25
CA ARG A 62 9.98 12.59 3.81
C ARG A 62 9.21 13.46 2.81
N ASP A 63 8.96 12.92 1.63
CA ASP A 63 8.17 13.51 0.56
C ASP A 63 7.22 12.45 -0.02
N LEU A 64 5.93 12.57 0.33
CA LEU A 64 4.90 11.65 -0.12
C LEU A 64 4.54 11.85 -1.60
N ALA A 65 4.91 13.00 -2.20
CA ALA A 65 4.70 13.24 -3.63
C ALA A 65 5.48 12.25 -4.50
N LEU A 66 6.52 11.62 -3.95
CA LEU A 66 7.28 10.55 -4.59
C LEU A 66 6.45 9.27 -4.83
N VAL A 67 5.21 9.18 -4.33
CA VAL A 67 4.25 8.14 -4.70
C VAL A 67 3.61 8.39 -6.07
N ALA A 68 3.54 9.64 -6.53
CA ALA A 68 2.82 10.02 -7.75
C ALA A 68 3.25 9.26 -9.03
N PRO A 69 4.55 8.94 -9.25
CA PRO A 69 4.99 8.15 -10.41
C PRO A 69 4.47 6.70 -10.45
N PHE A 70 3.82 6.22 -9.39
CA PHE A 70 3.18 4.90 -9.38
C PHE A 70 1.72 4.94 -9.85
N PHE A 71 1.09 6.12 -9.90
CA PHE A 71 -0.24 6.26 -10.46
C PHE A 71 -0.22 6.04 -11.98
N GLY A 72 -1.27 5.41 -12.50
CA GLY A 72 -1.40 5.10 -13.93
C GLY A 72 -0.59 3.90 -14.40
N ARG A 73 0.17 3.22 -13.53
CA ARG A 73 0.74 1.90 -13.86
C ARG A 73 -0.40 0.90 -14.03
N ARG A 74 -0.44 0.22 -15.18
CA ARG A 74 -1.34 -0.91 -15.39
C ARG A 74 -0.77 -2.10 -14.62
N ALA A 75 -1.61 -2.77 -13.84
CA ALA A 75 -1.27 -4.09 -13.31
C ALA A 75 -0.98 -5.02 -14.49
N SER A 76 0.17 -5.69 -14.45
CA SER A 76 0.58 -6.67 -15.48
C SER A 76 -0.16 -8.00 -15.27
#